data_AF-A0A257NFL1-F1
#
_entry.id   AF-A0A257NFL1-F1
#
_cell.length_a   1.000
_cell.length_b   1.000
_cell.length_c   1.000
_cell.angle_alpha   90.00
_cell.angle_beta   90.00
_cell.angle_gamma   90.00
#
_symmetry.space_group_name_H-M   'P 1'
#
loop_
_entity.id
_entity.type
_entity.pdbx_description
1 polymer ?
#
loop_
_entity_poly.entity_id
_entity_poly.type
_entity_poly.pdbx_seq_one_letter_code
_entity_poly.pdbx_strand_id
1 'polypeptide(L)'
;MNELGSLKSKLLSDEMIHYSDDGTTHMVNPIMFFHNEKTPPWVIKSAIGILSGDGKDLLLNGKVAIDREKAKGVTPLTINTSVLKVNPETSYAETNEWAELISPPNKTTGIGMKMTFAQPIHLQLLANVKGTYETK
;
A
#
# COMPACT_ATOMS: atom_id res chain seq x y z
N MET A 1 14.05 1.89 10.35
CA MET A 1 15.26 2.57 9.83
C MET A 1 16.00 1.55 8.96
N ASN A 2 16.47 1.89 7.76
CA ASN A 2 17.39 0.99 7.04
C ASN A 2 18.79 1.04 7.71
N GLU A 3 19.71 0.15 7.32
CA GLU A 3 21.07 0.05 7.90
C GLU A 3 21.90 1.35 7.79
N LEU A 4 21.43 2.34 7.03
CA LEU A 4 22.07 3.65 6.82
C LEU A 4 21.39 4.79 7.58
N GLY A 5 20.44 4.50 8.48
CA GLY A 5 19.77 5.56 9.23
C GLY A 5 18.60 6.23 8.49
N SER A 6 18.19 5.74 7.32
CA SER A 6 17.12 6.35 6.53
C SER A 6 15.73 5.78 6.88
N LEU A 7 14.71 6.63 6.82
CA LEU A 7 13.33 6.32 7.18
C LEU A 7 12.71 5.32 6.18
N LYS A 8 12.72 4.02 6.52
CA LYS A 8 12.16 2.94 5.67
C LYS A 8 10.66 3.12 5.42
N SER A 9 9.92 3.45 6.47
CA SER A 9 8.48 3.68 6.41
C SER A 9 8.03 4.71 7.46
N LYS A 10 6.88 5.34 7.22
CA LYS A 10 6.27 6.30 8.14
C LYS A 10 4.76 6.10 8.15
N LEU A 11 4.16 6.06 9.33
CA LEU A 11 2.72 5.96 9.50
C LEU A 11 2.21 7.22 10.20
N LEU A 12 1.20 7.84 9.61
CA LEU A 12 0.49 9.01 10.14
C LEU A 12 -1.01 8.69 10.15
N SER A 13 -1.78 9.36 11.00
CA SER A 13 -3.24 9.29 10.99
C SER A 13 -3.81 10.52 11.71
N ASP A 14 -5.11 10.76 11.54
CA ASP A 14 -5.80 11.84 12.25
C ASP A 14 -5.96 11.50 13.73
N GLU A 15 -6.18 10.21 14.03
CA GLU A 15 -6.32 9.67 15.37
C GLU A 15 -5.63 8.31 15.48
N MET A 16 -5.04 8.01 16.65
CA MET A 16 -4.53 6.69 17.01
C MET A 16 -4.97 6.35 18.43
N ILE A 17 -5.62 5.20 18.60
CA ILE A 17 -6.01 4.67 19.91
C ILE A 17 -5.30 3.34 20.11
N HIS A 18 -4.45 3.26 21.13
CA HIS A 18 -3.81 2.01 21.54
C HIS A 18 -4.64 1.31 22.61
N TYR A 19 -4.97 0.05 22.37
CA TYR A 19 -5.75 -0.81 23.25
C TYR A 19 -4.80 -1.73 24.02
N SER A 20 -4.76 -1.61 25.35
CA SER A 20 -3.80 -2.36 26.18
C SER A 20 -4.21 -3.80 26.49
N ASP A 21 -5.48 -4.15 26.26
CA ASP A 21 -6.03 -5.48 26.46
C ASP A 21 -5.56 -6.47 25.38
N ASP A 22 -5.49 -6.04 24.12
CA ASP A 22 -5.02 -6.87 23.00
C ASP A 22 -3.74 -6.32 22.31
N GLY A 23 -3.26 -5.16 22.75
CA GLY A 23 -2.08 -4.49 22.22
C GLY A 23 -2.31 -3.78 20.88
N THR A 24 -3.51 -3.83 20.31
CA THR A 24 -3.77 -3.27 18.98
C THR A 24 -3.73 -1.75 18.97
N THR A 25 -3.51 -1.17 17.80
CA THR A 25 -3.65 0.27 17.60
C THR A 25 -4.63 0.55 16.47
N HIS A 26 -5.74 1.20 16.80
CA HIS A 26 -6.75 1.60 15.83
C HIS A 26 -6.47 3.02 15.35
N MET A 27 -6.69 3.26 14.06
CA MET A 27 -6.32 4.51 13.40
C MET A 27 -7.45 4.99 12.51
N VAL A 28 -7.67 6.31 12.48
CA VAL A 28 -8.63 6.96 11.58
C VAL A 28 -7.87 7.72 10.50
N ASN A 29 -8.25 7.51 9.23
CA ASN A 29 -7.60 8.06 8.05
C ASN A 29 -6.06 7.84 8.01
N PRO A 30 -5.56 6.61 8.21
CA PRO A 30 -4.13 6.40 8.22
C PRO A 30 -3.50 6.62 6.84
N ILE A 31 -2.29 7.20 6.84
CA ILE A 31 -1.43 7.43 5.69
C ILE A 31 -0.07 6.77 5.97
N MET A 32 0.25 5.74 5.20
CA MET A 32 1.51 5.00 5.27
C MET A 32 2.41 5.38 4.11
N PHE A 33 3.68 5.63 4.39
CA PHE A 33 4.70 5.94 3.40
C PHE A 33 5.75 4.83 3.37
N PHE A 34 6.15 4.38 2.19
CA PHE A 34 7.35 3.58 1.97
C PHE A 34 8.34 4.36 1.11
N HIS A 35 9.50 4.69 1.67
CA HIS A 35 10.52 5.47 0.97
C HIS A 35 11.46 4.56 0.18
N ASN A 36 11.84 5.02 -1.01
CA ASN A 36 12.82 4.38 -1.88
C ASN A 36 13.91 5.40 -2.23
N GLU A 37 15.15 4.94 -2.39
CA GLU A 37 16.29 5.85 -2.63
C GLU A 37 16.22 6.58 -3.98
N LYS A 38 15.64 5.93 -5.00
CA LYS A 38 15.69 6.39 -6.41
C LYS A 38 14.34 6.76 -7.00
N THR A 39 13.24 6.48 -6.30
CA THR A 39 11.89 6.70 -6.80
C THR A 39 11.06 7.44 -5.75
N PRO A 40 10.01 8.17 -6.17
CA PRO A 40 9.05 8.74 -5.24
C PRO A 40 8.54 7.69 -4.24
N PRO A 41 8.21 8.09 -3.01
CA PRO A 41 7.67 7.18 -2.02
C PRO A 41 6.34 6.61 -2.49
N TRP A 42 6.05 5.39 -2.05
CA TRP A 42 4.69 4.87 -2.11
C TRP A 42 3.89 5.46 -0.97
N VAL A 43 2.67 5.88 -1.26
CA VAL A 43 1.72 6.43 -0.29
C VAL A 43 0.50 5.54 -0.27
N ILE A 44 0.14 5.02 0.91
CA ILE A 44 -1.05 4.21 1.10
C ILE A 44 -1.99 4.95 2.02
N LYS A 45 -3.25 5.11 1.63
CA LYS A 45 -4.31 5.77 2.40
C LYS A 45 -5.48 4.81 2.59
N SER A 46 -6.19 4.94 3.69
CA SER A 46 -7.46 4.24 3.92
C SER A 46 -8.33 5.02 4.90
N ALA A 47 -9.57 4.58 5.10
CA ALA A 47 -10.47 5.17 6.10
C ALA A 47 -10.14 4.72 7.53
N ILE A 48 -9.81 3.43 7.72
CA ILE A 48 -9.53 2.84 9.03
C ILE A 48 -8.28 1.94 8.94
N GLY A 49 -7.40 2.04 9.94
CA GLY A 49 -6.26 1.15 10.12
C GLY A 49 -6.31 0.42 11.45
N ILE A 50 -5.92 -0.85 11.47
CA ILE A 50 -5.72 -1.62 12.69
C ILE A 50 -4.33 -2.24 12.62
N LEU A 51 -3.44 -1.82 13.51
CA LEU A 51 -2.12 -2.39 13.67
C LEU A 51 -2.16 -3.45 14.78
N SER A 52 -1.64 -4.65 14.50
CA SER A 52 -1.47 -5.72 15.48
C SER A 52 -0.56 -5.30 16.63
N GLY A 53 -0.72 -5.92 17.80
CA GLY A 53 0.10 -5.59 18.98
C GLY A 53 1.59 -5.90 18.86
N ASP A 54 1.98 -6.76 17.91
CA ASP A 54 3.39 -6.98 17.57
C ASP A 54 3.92 -5.99 16.51
N GLY A 55 3.07 -5.10 15.99
CA GLY A 55 3.43 -4.07 15.01
C GLY A 55 3.68 -4.60 13.59
N LYS A 56 3.41 -5.89 13.32
CA LYS A 56 3.77 -6.53 12.05
C LYS A 56 2.68 -6.52 11.01
N ASP A 57 1.42 -6.53 11.44
CA ASP A 57 0.27 -6.64 10.55
C ASP A 57 -0.60 -5.39 10.68
N LEU A 58 -0.61 -4.58 9.61
CA LEU A 58 -1.46 -3.42 9.47
C LEU A 58 -2.61 -3.76 8.52
N LEU A 59 -3.81 -3.86 9.05
CA LEU A 59 -5.03 -4.00 8.27
C LEU A 59 -5.60 -2.62 7.94
N LEU A 60 -5.67 -2.29 6.65
CA LEU A 60 -6.25 -1.06 6.14
C LEU A 60 -7.60 -1.38 5.50
N ASN A 61 -8.63 -0.68 5.94
CA ASN A 61 -10.02 -0.92 5.57
C ASN A 61 -10.69 0.36 5.07
N GLY A 62 -11.48 0.21 4.00
CA GLY A 62 -12.32 1.25 3.43
C GLY A 62 -11.53 2.22 2.55
N LYS A 63 -11.90 2.27 1.26
CA LYS A 63 -11.32 3.18 0.25
C LYS A 63 -9.79 3.18 0.29
N VAL A 64 -9.18 2.00 0.23
CA VAL A 64 -7.73 1.89 0.24
C VAL A 64 -7.19 2.33 -1.11
N ALA A 65 -6.27 3.31 -1.09
CA ALA A 65 -5.59 3.81 -2.27
C ALA A 65 -4.07 3.72 -2.06
N ILE A 66 -3.36 3.14 -3.01
CA ILE A 66 -1.90 3.08 -3.07
C ILE A 66 -1.46 3.93 -4.25
N ASP A 67 -0.63 4.95 -4.01
CA ASP A 67 -0.16 5.86 -5.03
C ASP A 67 1.36 5.90 -5.09
N ARG A 68 1.90 5.99 -6.31
CA ARG A 68 3.27 6.43 -6.56
C ARG A 68 3.26 7.50 -7.64
N GLU A 69 3.85 8.64 -7.31
CA GLU A 69 3.92 9.77 -8.23
C GLU A 69 4.84 9.49 -9.43
N LYS A 70 4.61 10.27 -10.49
CA LYS A 70 5.47 10.29 -11.68
C LYS A 70 6.83 10.89 -11.32
N ALA A 71 7.90 10.28 -11.81
CA ALA A 71 9.24 10.87 -11.79
C ALA A 71 9.99 10.53 -13.09
N LYS A 72 11.20 11.06 -13.25
CA LYS A 72 12.04 10.77 -14.41
C LYS A 72 12.33 9.26 -14.47
N GLY A 73 11.81 8.59 -15.50
CA GLY A 73 11.94 7.13 -15.65
C GLY A 73 10.98 6.30 -14.80
N VAL A 74 10.01 6.91 -14.11
CA VAL A 74 9.04 6.24 -13.24
C VAL A 74 7.63 6.62 -13.67
N THR A 75 6.87 5.62 -14.14
CA THR A 75 5.44 5.78 -14.47
C THR A 75 4.62 5.89 -13.18
N PRO A 76 3.65 6.83 -13.10
CA PRO A 76 2.74 6.90 -11.98
C PRO A 76 1.88 5.63 -11.91
N LEU A 77 1.55 5.22 -10.69
CA LEU A 77 0.67 4.09 -10.46
C LEU A 77 -0.28 4.41 -9.31
N THR A 78 -1.58 4.21 -9.54
CA THR A 78 -2.61 4.25 -8.51
C THR A 78 -3.24 2.87 -8.42
N ILE A 79 -3.43 2.36 -7.21
CA ILE A 79 -4.12 1.10 -6.94
C ILE A 79 -5.25 1.33 -5.96
N ASN A 80 -6.46 0.94 -6.33
CA ASN A 80 -7.66 1.04 -5.50
C ASN A 80 -8.13 -0.34 -5.04
N THR A 81 -8.46 -0.48 -3.76
CA THR A 81 -9.11 -1.68 -3.20
C THR A 81 -9.95 -1.33 -1.97
N SER A 82 -10.72 -2.28 -1.46
CA SER A 82 -11.55 -2.12 -0.26
C SER A 82 -10.78 -2.44 1.02
N VAL A 83 -9.90 -3.44 0.98
CA VAL A 83 -9.14 -3.96 2.12
C VAL A 83 -7.71 -4.26 1.68
N LEU A 84 -6.74 -3.95 2.52
CA LEU A 84 -5.34 -4.25 2.27
C LEU A 84 -4.65 -4.67 3.58
N LYS A 85 -3.97 -5.81 3.56
CA LYS A 85 -3.05 -6.21 4.62
C LYS A 85 -1.66 -5.72 4.24
N VAL A 86 -1.01 -5.01 5.14
CA VAL A 86 0.32 -4.46 4.94
C VAL A 86 1.22 -4.98 6.05
N ASN A 87 2.40 -5.45 5.69
CA ASN A 87 3.46 -5.74 6.63
C ASN A 87 4.53 -4.63 6.52
N PRO A 88 4.60 -3.69 7.48
CA PRO A 88 5.53 -2.56 7.43
C PRO A 88 7.00 -2.97 7.43
N GLU A 89 7.34 -4.04 8.15
CA GLU A 89 8.73 -4.52 8.30
C GLU A 89 9.29 -5.05 6.99
N THR A 90 8.50 -5.85 6.25
CA THR A 90 8.90 -6.46 4.98
C THR A 90 8.55 -5.60 3.76
N SER A 91 7.87 -4.47 3.97
CA SER A 91 7.36 -3.61 2.89
C SER A 91 6.50 -4.40 1.90
N TYR A 92 5.67 -5.30 2.43
CA TYR A 92 4.78 -6.17 1.68
C TYR A 92 3.34 -5.74 1.89
N ALA A 93 2.50 -5.90 0.86
CA ALA A 93 1.07 -5.76 0.98
C ALA A 93 0.34 -6.78 0.12
N GLU A 94 -0.82 -7.22 0.59
CA GLU A 94 -1.69 -8.10 -0.15
C GLU A 94 -3.17 -7.81 0.12
N THR A 95 -3.99 -8.19 -0.85
CA THR A 95 -5.43 -8.25 -0.69
C THR A 95 -5.97 -9.48 -1.41
N ASN A 96 -7.10 -9.98 -0.95
CA ASN A 96 -7.89 -10.99 -1.63
C ASN A 96 -9.13 -10.38 -2.31
N GLU A 97 -9.35 -9.08 -2.11
CA GLU A 97 -10.48 -8.34 -2.66
C GLU A 97 -10.21 -7.91 -4.10
N TRP A 98 -11.23 -7.33 -4.74
CA TRP A 98 -11.05 -6.68 -6.03
C TRP A 98 -10.03 -5.54 -5.93
N ALA A 99 -9.14 -5.47 -6.92
CA ALA A 99 -8.12 -4.44 -7.04
C ALA A 99 -8.13 -3.85 -8.44
N GLU A 100 -7.94 -2.53 -8.52
CA GLU A 100 -7.82 -1.77 -9.75
C GLU A 100 -6.49 -1.05 -9.78
N LEU A 101 -5.69 -1.33 -10.80
CA LEU A 101 -4.39 -0.73 -11.07
C LEU A 101 -4.54 0.23 -12.24
N ILE A 102 -4.17 1.48 -12.03
CA ILE A 102 -4.24 2.55 -13.02
C ILE A 102 -2.82 3.06 -13.24
N SER A 103 -2.29 2.81 -14.44
CA SER A 103 -0.99 3.27 -14.91
C SER A 103 -1.20 3.91 -16.28
N PRO A 104 -1.64 5.19 -16.32
CA PRO A 104 -2.15 5.79 -17.55
C PRO A 104 -1.18 5.64 -18.73
N PRO A 105 -1.68 5.24 -19.92
CA PRO A 105 -3.09 5.08 -20.29
C PRO A 105 -3.72 3.73 -19.91
N ASN A 106 -2.97 2.84 -19.27
CA ASN A 106 -3.39 1.47 -19.01
C ASN A 106 -4.18 1.36 -17.71
N LYS A 107 -5.20 0.50 -17.73
CA LYS A 107 -5.98 0.15 -16.55
C LYS A 107 -6.15 -1.35 -16.47
N THR A 108 -5.83 -1.95 -15.34
CA THR A 108 -5.97 -3.39 -15.11
C THR A 108 -6.75 -3.63 -13.84
N THR A 109 -7.72 -4.53 -13.88
CA THR A 109 -8.50 -4.93 -12.71
C THR A 109 -8.32 -6.43 -12.46
N GLY A 110 -8.44 -6.88 -11.22
CA GLY A 110 -8.38 -8.29 -10.87
C GLY A 110 -8.94 -8.57 -9.49
N ILE A 111 -8.98 -9.84 -9.10
CA ILE A 111 -9.28 -10.29 -7.75
C ILE A 111 -7.98 -10.76 -7.11
N GLY A 112 -7.71 -10.19 -5.95
CA GLY A 112 -6.50 -10.42 -5.19
C GLY A 112 -5.26 -9.77 -5.82
N MET A 113 -4.37 -9.31 -4.95
CA MET A 113 -3.13 -8.64 -5.33
C MET A 113 -2.06 -8.93 -4.29
N LYS A 114 -0.81 -9.03 -4.75
CA LYS A 114 0.40 -9.04 -3.91
C LYS A 114 1.36 -7.98 -4.41
N MET A 115 1.99 -7.27 -3.47
CA MET A 115 2.92 -6.20 -3.80
C MET A 115 4.06 -6.09 -2.78
N THR A 116 5.27 -5.86 -3.26
CA THR A 116 6.44 -5.50 -2.44
C THR A 116 6.93 -4.12 -2.86
N PHE A 117 7.03 -3.21 -1.90
CA PHE A 117 7.45 -1.81 -2.11
C PHE A 117 8.96 -1.61 -2.07
N ALA A 118 9.70 -2.57 -1.49
CA ALA A 118 11.15 -2.61 -1.48
C ALA A 118 11.71 -3.08 -2.83
N GLN A 119 12.91 -2.62 -3.20
CA GLN A 119 13.54 -3.04 -4.46
C GLN A 119 14.06 -4.50 -4.38
N PRO A 120 13.86 -5.31 -5.42
CA PRO A 120 13.04 -5.05 -6.62
C PRO A 120 11.53 -5.04 -6.31
N ILE A 121 10.83 -4.02 -6.83
CA ILE A 121 9.39 -3.85 -6.65
C ILE A 121 8.68 -4.96 -7.41
N HIS A 122 7.82 -5.70 -6.73
CA HIS A 122 6.98 -6.74 -7.31
C HIS A 122 5.52 -6.37 -7.16
N LEU A 123 4.73 -6.54 -8.22
CA LEU A 123 3.28 -6.34 -8.21
C LEU A 123 2.64 -7.43 -9.05
N GLN A 124 1.70 -8.17 -8.45
CA GLN A 124 1.01 -9.29 -9.08
C GLN A 124 -0.48 -9.23 -8.75
N LEU A 125 -1.32 -9.37 -9.77
CA LEU A 125 -2.74 -9.69 -9.62
C LEU A 125 -2.92 -11.22 -9.67
N LEU A 126 -3.83 -11.75 -8.86
CA LEU A 126 -3.93 -13.19 -8.63
C LEU A 126 -4.95 -13.88 -9.55
N ALA A 127 -6.14 -13.29 -9.73
CA ALA A 127 -7.23 -13.90 -10.49
C ALA A 127 -8.08 -12.89 -11.26
N ASN A 128 -8.87 -13.37 -12.22
CA ASN A 128 -9.86 -12.58 -13.00
C ASN A 128 -9.29 -11.28 -13.58
N VAL A 129 -8.05 -11.33 -14.06
CA VAL A 129 -7.32 -10.16 -14.54
C VAL A 129 -7.90 -9.70 -15.88
N LYS A 130 -8.35 -8.43 -15.93
CA LYS A 130 -8.86 -7.76 -17.12
C LYS A 130 -8.08 -6.46 -17.33
N GLY A 131 -7.36 -6.37 -18.44
CA GLY A 131 -6.63 -5.18 -18.85
C GLY A 131 -7.42 -4.41 -19.91
N THR A 132 -7.50 -3.10 -19.75
CA THR A 132 -7.98 -2.16 -20.78
C THR A 132 -6.78 -1.33 -21.22
N TYR A 133 -6.45 -1.41 -22.49
CA TYR A 133 -5.37 -0.67 -23.12
C TYR A 133 -6.01 0.30 -24.10
N GLU A 134 -5.96 1.60 -23.81
CA GLU A 134 -6.28 2.59 -24.83
C GLU A 134 -5.09 2.70 -25.79
N THR A 135 -5.28 2.18 -27.00
CA THR A 135 -4.35 2.41 -28.11
C THR A 135 -4.75 3.76 -28.70
N LYS A 136 -3.87 4.76 -28.62
CA LYS A 136 -4.05 6.04 -29.29
C LYS A 136 -3.07 6.16 -30.45
#